data_AF-A0AAW2EZW6-F1
#
_entry.id   AF-A0AAW2EZW6-F1
#
_cell.length_a   1.000
_cell.length_b   1.000
_cell.length_c   1.000
_cell.angle_alpha   90.00
_cell.angle_beta   90.00
_cell.angle_gamma   90.00
#
_symmetry.space_group_name_H-M   'P 1'
#
loop_
_entity.id
_entity.type
_entity.pdbx_description
1 polymer ?
#
loop_
_entity_poly.entity_id
_entity_poly.type
_entity_poly.pdbx_seq_one_letter_code
_entity_poly.pdbx_strand_id
1 'polypeptide(L)'
;MIGSNYFSIPFRLYGDYENRSNLTVSIEVLQTVLGTLVICAILLAYSIDQRSLVRLANQLIEIEHEINRLCCMYRPLRRQRVLCNLAVVCVLNVCLIIVLLITENLAWGAGPISWLSDILPTFHVGWMLIQYFMLVTIIQANFAYVNQAIQNLTRVSTPDLRPQSLYQTRRVVVSNSTVHQLLQLRDMHCHLCEISEDISNFYSLPVLFGITFLFLTLIYNGYFFISPLLTADEMLEYKALINTIIWLLTLIYPISLLTNIITKILKEIGKTGSMLHNLLSYAIGKETKSELKQFSLQLLHRKIQFTANGYFVLDNSFLHSLIGTVVTYLVILIQFQMGSSHSSRLHHNCTKEN
;
A
#
# COMPACT_ATOMS: atom_id res chain seq x y z
N MET A 1 -14.88 -14.68 -15.35
CA MET A 1 -15.45 -13.80 -14.29
C MET A 1 -16.95 -14.00 -14.17
N ILE A 2 -17.77 -13.56 -15.13
CA ILE A 2 -19.23 -13.75 -15.09
C ILE A 2 -19.62 -15.23 -15.05
N GLY A 3 -18.92 -16.09 -15.81
CA GLY A 3 -19.10 -17.54 -15.72
C GLY A 3 -18.74 -18.14 -14.36
N SER A 4 -17.79 -17.55 -13.61
CA SER A 4 -17.47 -18.02 -12.26
C SER A 4 -18.66 -17.82 -11.32
N ASN A 5 -19.27 -16.64 -11.35
CA ASN A 5 -20.47 -16.33 -10.57
C ASN A 5 -21.66 -17.22 -10.93
N TYR A 6 -21.81 -17.53 -12.22
CA TYR A 6 -22.88 -18.41 -12.71
C TYR A 6 -22.80 -19.81 -12.11
N PHE A 7 -21.58 -20.30 -11.81
CA PHE A 7 -21.38 -21.60 -11.16
C PHE A 7 -21.28 -21.51 -9.63
N SER A 8 -20.65 -20.47 -9.08
CA SER A 8 -20.39 -20.35 -7.64
C SER A 8 -21.62 -19.94 -6.83
N ILE A 9 -22.49 -19.08 -7.37
CA ILE A 9 -23.69 -18.60 -6.64
C ILE A 9 -24.68 -19.75 -6.41
N PRO A 10 -25.06 -20.56 -7.43
CA PRO A 10 -25.89 -21.74 -7.20
C PRO A 10 -25.22 -22.75 -6.28
N PHE A 11 -23.90 -22.98 -6.43
CA PHE A 11 -23.16 -23.91 -5.56
C PHE A 11 -23.25 -23.50 -4.08
N ARG A 12 -23.17 -22.20 -3.76
CA ARG A 12 -23.31 -21.70 -2.38
C ARG A 12 -24.76 -21.64 -1.88
N LEU A 13 -25.72 -21.40 -2.77
CA LEU A 13 -27.13 -21.39 -2.40
C LEU A 13 -27.67 -22.81 -2.12
N TYR A 14 -27.14 -23.83 -2.82
CA TYR A 14 -27.62 -25.21 -2.77
C TYR A 14 -26.66 -26.20 -2.09
N GLY A 15 -25.41 -25.83 -1.78
CA GLY A 15 -24.46 -26.69 -1.07
C GLY A 15 -24.71 -26.72 0.45
N ASP A 16 -24.68 -27.91 1.05
CA ASP A 16 -24.75 -28.10 2.51
C ASP A 16 -23.34 -28.11 3.12
N TYR A 17 -23.09 -27.22 4.10
CA TYR A 17 -21.88 -27.20 4.92
C TYR A 17 -22.17 -26.73 6.35
N GLU A 18 -21.35 -27.18 7.31
CA GLU A 18 -21.45 -26.87 8.74
C GLU A 18 -21.29 -25.36 8.99
N ASN A 19 -22.17 -24.75 9.79
CA ASN A 19 -22.35 -23.29 10.04
C ASN A 19 -23.13 -22.46 8.99
N ARG A 20 -24.07 -23.08 8.28
CA ARG A 20 -25.04 -22.36 7.43
C ARG A 20 -26.00 -21.48 8.26
N SER A 21 -25.90 -20.17 8.09
CA SER A 21 -26.91 -19.20 8.53
C SER A 21 -27.33 -18.32 7.36
N ASN A 22 -28.55 -17.77 7.38
CA ASN A 22 -29.00 -16.84 6.34
C ASN A 22 -28.06 -15.63 6.20
N LEU A 23 -27.39 -15.25 7.29
CA LEU A 23 -26.43 -14.15 7.33
C LEU A 23 -25.11 -14.52 6.64
N THR A 24 -24.54 -15.69 6.93
CA THR A 24 -23.28 -16.14 6.31
C THR A 24 -23.42 -16.34 4.80
N VAL A 25 -24.51 -16.98 4.35
CA VAL A 25 -24.81 -17.13 2.92
C VAL A 25 -24.97 -15.78 2.22
N SER A 26 -25.64 -14.81 2.85
CA SER A 26 -25.83 -13.48 2.27
C SER A 26 -24.50 -12.73 2.11
N ILE A 27 -23.60 -12.83 3.09
CA ILE A 27 -22.28 -12.20 3.03
C ILE A 27 -21.42 -12.85 1.94
N GLU A 28 -21.43 -14.17 1.83
CA GLU A 28 -20.68 -14.91 0.82
C GLU A 28 -21.10 -14.59 -0.62
N VAL A 29 -22.41 -14.50 -0.87
CA VAL A 29 -22.94 -14.08 -2.18
C VAL A 29 -22.55 -12.64 -2.48
N LEU A 30 -22.69 -11.74 -1.49
CA LEU A 30 -22.27 -10.34 -1.63
C LEU A 30 -20.79 -10.23 -1.95
N GLN A 31 -19.93 -10.96 -1.24
CA GLN A 31 -18.48 -10.96 -1.44
C GLN A 31 -18.10 -11.51 -2.82
N THR A 32 -18.77 -12.55 -3.29
CA THR A 32 -18.57 -13.11 -4.63
C THR A 32 -18.90 -12.08 -5.71
N VAL A 33 -20.06 -11.42 -5.62
CA VAL A 33 -20.48 -10.38 -6.56
C VAL A 33 -19.49 -9.21 -6.53
N LEU A 34 -19.17 -8.71 -5.34
CA LEU A 34 -18.20 -7.62 -5.17
C LEU A 34 -16.82 -7.98 -5.71
N GLY A 35 -16.33 -9.20 -5.47
CA GLY A 35 -15.04 -9.67 -5.97
C GLY A 35 -14.97 -9.63 -7.50
N THR A 36 -16.04 -10.01 -8.18
CA THR A 36 -16.10 -9.90 -9.64
C THR A 36 -16.21 -8.47 -10.14
N LEU A 37 -17.00 -7.62 -9.47
CA LEU A 37 -17.11 -6.21 -9.82
C LEU A 37 -15.76 -5.51 -9.68
N VAL A 38 -15.01 -5.81 -8.62
CA VAL A 38 -13.69 -5.22 -8.35
C VAL A 38 -12.67 -5.65 -9.39
N ILE A 39 -12.62 -6.94 -9.75
CA ILE A 39 -11.72 -7.37 -10.83
C ILE A 39 -12.09 -6.71 -12.15
N CYS A 40 -13.38 -6.63 -12.51
CA CYS A 40 -13.82 -5.93 -13.71
C CYS A 40 -13.42 -4.44 -13.68
N ALA A 41 -13.61 -3.76 -12.55
CA ALA A 41 -13.23 -2.36 -12.37
C ALA A 41 -11.71 -2.16 -12.53
N ILE A 42 -10.89 -3.05 -11.93
CA ILE A 42 -9.44 -3.01 -12.06
C ILE A 42 -9.02 -3.24 -13.51
N LEU A 43 -9.55 -4.27 -14.17
CA LEU A 43 -9.21 -4.59 -15.57
C LEU A 43 -9.62 -3.45 -16.52
N LEU A 44 -10.79 -2.84 -16.31
CA LEU A 44 -11.24 -1.69 -17.08
C LEU A 44 -10.32 -0.48 -16.87
N ALA A 45 -9.96 -0.18 -15.63
CA ALA A 45 -9.02 0.91 -15.32
C ALA A 45 -7.67 0.68 -16.02
N TYR A 46 -7.11 -0.53 -15.93
CA TYR A 46 -5.85 -0.87 -16.61
C TYR A 46 -5.97 -0.79 -18.13
N SER A 47 -7.12 -1.14 -18.71
CA SER A 47 -7.36 -1.09 -20.15
C SER A 47 -7.47 0.35 -20.65
N ILE A 48 -8.17 1.21 -19.91
CA ILE A 48 -8.35 2.63 -20.25
C ILE A 48 -7.01 3.37 -20.12
N ASP A 49 -6.29 3.12 -19.03
CA ASP A 49 -5.08 3.87 -18.69
C ASP A 49 -3.78 3.16 -19.11
N GLN A 50 -3.84 2.13 -19.96
CA GLN A 50 -2.66 1.36 -20.39
C GLN A 50 -1.56 2.26 -20.97
N ARG A 51 -1.95 3.31 -21.72
CA ARG A 51 -1.02 4.29 -22.31
C ARG A 51 -0.32 5.12 -21.24
N SER A 52 -1.01 5.40 -20.13
CA SER A 52 -0.44 6.10 -18.97
C SER A 52 0.64 5.25 -18.31
N LEU A 53 0.40 3.95 -18.12
CA LEU A 53 1.37 3.04 -17.51
C LEU A 53 2.66 2.92 -18.35
N VAL A 54 2.55 2.81 -19.68
CA VAL A 54 3.72 2.78 -20.57
C VAL A 54 4.49 4.11 -20.51
N ARG A 55 3.77 5.24 -20.47
CA ARG A 55 4.40 6.57 -20.32
C ARG A 55 5.16 6.68 -19.01
N LEU A 56 4.55 6.25 -17.90
CA LEU A 56 5.16 6.23 -16.58
C LEU A 56 6.43 5.37 -16.54
N ALA A 57 6.39 4.20 -17.15
CA ALA A 57 7.57 3.33 -17.25
C ALA A 57 8.69 3.99 -18.05
N ASN A 58 8.38 4.62 -19.19
CA ASN A 58 9.36 5.32 -20.01
C ASN A 58 9.98 6.52 -19.28
N GLN A 59 9.16 7.33 -18.58
CA GLN A 59 9.65 8.44 -17.76
C GLN A 59 10.57 7.96 -16.63
N LEU A 60 10.24 6.83 -16.00
CA LEU A 60 11.07 6.25 -14.95
C LEU A 60 12.43 5.78 -15.49
N ILE A 61 12.45 5.18 -16.68
CA ILE A 61 13.67 4.77 -17.40
C ILE A 61 14.50 5.99 -17.80
N GLU A 62 13.87 7.06 -18.27
CA GLU A 62 14.56 8.30 -18.65
C GLU A 62 15.25 8.95 -17.44
N ILE A 63 14.54 9.09 -16.32
CA ILE A 63 15.13 9.53 -15.04
C ILE A 63 16.26 8.57 -14.65
N GLU A 64 16.08 7.28 -14.87
CA GLU A 64 17.12 6.31 -14.57
C GLU A 64 18.38 6.59 -15.40
N HIS A 65 18.25 6.90 -16.69
CA HIS A 65 19.39 7.27 -17.53
C HIS A 65 20.04 8.59 -17.09
N GLU A 66 19.24 9.59 -16.74
CA GLU A 66 19.74 10.90 -16.31
C GLU A 66 20.54 10.79 -15.00
N ILE A 67 20.02 10.04 -14.03
CA ILE A 67 20.74 9.73 -12.79
C ILE A 67 22.04 8.95 -13.07
N ASN A 68 22.07 8.05 -14.08
CA ASN A 68 23.27 7.28 -14.43
C ASN A 68 24.35 8.20 -14.99
N ARG A 69 23.94 9.19 -15.80
CA ARG A 69 24.84 10.19 -16.37
C ARG A 69 25.46 11.08 -15.29
N LEU A 70 24.73 11.40 -14.23
CA LEU A 70 25.16 12.32 -13.18
C LEU A 70 26.07 11.70 -12.11
N CYS A 71 26.11 10.36 -11.96
CA CYS A 71 26.90 9.72 -10.90
C CYS A 71 27.39 8.31 -11.26
N CYS A 72 28.67 8.20 -11.60
CA CYS A 72 29.30 6.93 -12.00
C CYS A 72 29.69 5.97 -10.85
N MET A 73 29.82 6.42 -9.59
CA MET A 73 30.47 5.58 -8.54
C MET A 73 29.60 5.06 -7.39
N TYR A 74 28.46 5.66 -7.03
CA TYR A 74 27.71 5.28 -5.80
C TYR A 74 26.42 4.46 -6.05
N ARG A 75 26.06 4.23 -7.32
CA ARG A 75 24.72 3.79 -7.73
C ARG A 75 24.45 2.27 -7.80
N PRO A 76 25.37 1.39 -8.26
CA PRO A 76 24.98 0.01 -8.59
C PRO A 76 24.53 -0.78 -7.36
N LEU A 77 25.19 -0.59 -6.21
CA LEU A 77 24.90 -1.31 -4.97
C LEU A 77 23.54 -0.97 -4.35
N ARG A 78 23.13 0.31 -4.40
CA ARG A 78 21.84 0.75 -3.85
C ARG A 78 20.68 0.28 -4.72
N ARG A 79 20.81 0.36 -6.06
CA ARG A 79 19.81 -0.14 -7.01
C ARG A 79 19.63 -1.66 -6.88
N GLN A 80 20.73 -2.41 -6.82
CA GLN A 80 20.69 -3.85 -6.64
C GLN A 80 20.01 -4.24 -5.32
N ARG A 81 20.26 -3.50 -4.24
CA ARG A 81 19.58 -3.71 -2.95
C ARG A 81 18.08 -3.45 -3.03
N VAL A 82 17.65 -2.39 -3.71
CA VAL A 82 16.21 -2.10 -3.91
C VAL A 82 15.55 -3.21 -4.73
N LEU A 83 16.15 -3.61 -5.85
CA LEU A 83 15.63 -4.69 -6.68
C LEU A 83 15.59 -6.04 -5.94
N CYS A 84 16.63 -6.35 -5.16
CA CYS A 84 16.65 -7.55 -4.33
C CYS A 84 15.52 -7.54 -3.29
N ASN A 85 15.33 -6.42 -2.59
CA ASN A 85 14.24 -6.28 -1.63
C ASN A 85 12.86 -6.43 -2.30
N LEU A 86 12.67 -5.86 -3.50
CA LEU A 86 11.44 -6.03 -4.26
C LEU A 86 11.22 -7.49 -4.67
N ALA A 87 12.26 -8.18 -5.14
CA ALA A 87 12.18 -9.59 -5.48
C ALA A 87 11.80 -10.45 -4.27
N VAL A 88 12.39 -10.18 -3.09
CA VAL A 88 12.05 -10.85 -1.84
C VAL A 88 10.58 -10.62 -1.47
N VAL A 89 10.08 -9.40 -1.56
CA VAL A 89 8.65 -9.09 -1.30
C VAL A 89 7.74 -9.86 -2.25
N CYS A 90 8.06 -9.92 -3.54
CA CYS A 90 7.27 -10.68 -4.52
C CYS A 90 7.30 -12.19 -4.22
N VAL A 91 8.47 -12.75 -3.89
CA VAL A 91 8.61 -14.16 -3.51
C VAL A 91 7.79 -14.46 -2.26
N LEU A 92 7.88 -13.62 -1.21
CA LEU A 92 7.09 -13.79 0.00
C LEU A 92 5.59 -13.74 -0.28
N ASN A 93 5.13 -12.82 -1.14
CA ASN A 93 3.72 -12.75 -1.54
C ASN A 93 3.27 -14.03 -2.26
N VAL A 94 4.05 -14.53 -3.21
CA VAL A 94 3.76 -15.78 -3.93
C VAL A 94 3.75 -16.97 -2.98
N CYS A 95 4.74 -17.07 -2.08
CA CYS A 95 4.77 -18.11 -1.05
C CYS A 95 3.53 -18.06 -0.17
N LEU A 96 3.10 -16.86 0.22
CA LEU A 96 1.94 -16.67 1.09
C LEU A 96 0.63 -17.10 0.40
N ILE A 97 0.49 -16.82 -0.91
CA ILE A 97 -0.64 -17.31 -1.72
C ILE A 97 -0.61 -18.84 -1.88
N ILE A 98 0.57 -19.44 -2.08
CA ILE A 98 0.71 -20.90 -2.17
C ILE A 98 0.32 -21.54 -0.83
N VAL A 99 0.78 -21.00 0.29
CA VAL A 99 0.43 -21.46 1.62
C VAL A 99 -1.09 -21.35 1.84
N LEU A 100 -1.70 -20.22 1.44
CA LEU A 100 -3.15 -20.04 1.51
C LEU A 100 -3.91 -21.11 0.72
N LEU A 101 -3.49 -21.40 -0.52
CA LEU A 101 -4.11 -22.43 -1.34
C LEU A 101 -4.02 -23.81 -0.70
N ILE A 102 -2.86 -24.14 -0.11
CA ILE A 102 -2.64 -25.41 0.57
C ILE A 102 -3.54 -25.52 1.80
N THR A 103 -3.61 -24.48 2.63
CA THR A 103 -4.43 -24.51 3.85
C THR A 103 -5.91 -24.50 3.57
N GLU A 104 -6.36 -23.81 2.53
CA GLU A 104 -7.76 -23.81 2.10
C GLU A 104 -8.19 -25.21 1.65
N ASN A 105 -7.35 -25.87 0.85
CA ASN A 105 -7.61 -27.23 0.39
C ASN A 105 -7.59 -28.25 1.54
N LEU A 106 -6.69 -28.09 2.51
CA LEU A 106 -6.60 -28.98 3.67
C LEU A 106 -7.74 -28.78 4.68
N ALA A 107 -8.23 -27.55 4.84
CA ALA A 107 -9.29 -27.22 5.79
C ALA A 107 -10.68 -27.58 5.27
N TRP A 108 -10.97 -27.31 4.00
CA TRP A 108 -12.34 -27.40 3.47
C TRP A 108 -12.51 -28.43 2.35
N GLY A 109 -11.43 -29.07 1.86
CA GLY A 109 -11.50 -29.90 0.66
C GLY A 109 -12.00 -29.13 -0.58
N ALA A 110 -11.76 -27.81 -0.57
CA ALA A 110 -12.29 -26.85 -1.52
C ALA A 110 -11.89 -27.20 -2.97
N GLY A 111 -12.90 -27.38 -3.83
CA GLY A 111 -12.69 -27.61 -5.26
C GLY A 111 -12.29 -26.33 -6.02
N PRO A 112 -11.87 -26.46 -7.29
CA PRO A 112 -11.40 -25.32 -8.09
C PRO A 112 -12.46 -24.21 -8.29
N ILE A 113 -13.76 -24.52 -8.14
CA ILE A 113 -14.85 -23.55 -8.27
C ILE A 113 -14.85 -22.55 -7.10
N SER A 114 -14.60 -22.98 -5.86
CA SER A 114 -14.53 -22.07 -4.72
C SER A 114 -13.28 -21.19 -4.76
N TRP A 115 -12.16 -21.73 -5.23
CA TRP A 115 -10.93 -20.93 -5.46
C TRP A 115 -11.17 -19.77 -6.43
N LEU A 116 -11.94 -20.02 -7.50
CA LEU A 116 -12.30 -18.99 -8.48
C LEU A 116 -13.21 -17.90 -7.92
N SER A 117 -13.96 -18.17 -6.85
CA SER A 117 -14.83 -17.17 -6.21
C SER A 117 -14.16 -16.40 -5.08
N ASP A 118 -13.33 -17.05 -4.26
CA ASP A 118 -12.79 -16.43 -3.03
C ASP A 118 -11.34 -15.98 -3.18
N ILE A 119 -10.49 -16.87 -3.70
CA ILE A 119 -9.04 -16.64 -3.79
C ILE A 119 -8.72 -15.73 -4.95
N LEU A 120 -9.37 -15.93 -6.10
CA LEU A 120 -9.06 -15.18 -7.32
C LEU A 120 -9.25 -13.65 -7.17
N PRO A 121 -10.38 -13.12 -6.64
CA PRO A 121 -10.51 -11.68 -6.37
C PRO A 121 -9.46 -11.14 -5.41
N THR A 122 -9.21 -11.86 -4.31
CA THR A 122 -8.22 -11.47 -3.32
C THR A 122 -6.81 -11.43 -3.90
N PHE A 123 -6.46 -12.42 -4.73
CA PHE A 123 -5.21 -12.47 -5.47
C PHE A 123 -5.06 -11.28 -6.41
N HIS A 124 -6.07 -10.97 -7.22
CA HIS A 124 -6.02 -9.87 -8.17
C HIS A 124 -5.86 -8.51 -7.47
N VAL A 125 -6.61 -8.27 -6.40
CA VAL A 125 -6.51 -7.03 -5.63
C VAL A 125 -5.16 -6.94 -4.92
N GLY A 126 -4.72 -8.02 -4.26
CA GLY A 126 -3.41 -8.08 -3.60
C GLY A 126 -2.26 -7.84 -4.58
N TRP A 127 -2.32 -8.44 -5.77
CA TRP A 127 -1.34 -8.23 -6.83
C TRP A 127 -1.29 -6.79 -7.32
N MET A 128 -2.46 -6.15 -7.50
CA MET A 128 -2.54 -4.74 -7.87
C MET A 128 -1.88 -3.84 -6.81
N LEU A 129 -2.12 -4.09 -5.52
CA LEU A 129 -1.47 -3.35 -4.43
C LEU A 129 0.05 -3.58 -4.39
N ILE A 130 0.53 -4.79 -4.68
CA ILE A 130 1.96 -5.09 -4.79
C ILE A 130 2.59 -4.36 -5.98
N GLN A 131 1.92 -4.30 -7.13
CA GLN A 131 2.38 -3.51 -8.28
C GLN A 131 2.51 -2.04 -7.95
N TYR A 132 1.51 -1.47 -7.26
CA TYR A 132 1.57 -0.09 -6.81
C TYR A 132 2.72 0.13 -5.81
N PHE A 133 2.88 -0.76 -4.83
CA PHE A 133 4.01 -0.73 -3.89
C PHE A 133 5.38 -0.73 -4.60
N MET A 134 5.56 -1.57 -5.63
CA MET A 134 6.81 -1.65 -6.38
C MET A 134 7.14 -0.32 -7.07
N LEU A 135 6.17 0.28 -7.77
CA LEU A 135 6.36 1.56 -8.47
C LEU A 135 6.72 2.67 -7.48
N VAL A 136 5.98 2.80 -6.38
CA VAL A 136 6.25 3.81 -5.34
C VAL A 136 7.62 3.56 -4.70
N THR A 137 8.05 2.31 -4.52
CA THR A 137 9.38 1.99 -3.99
C THR A 137 10.49 2.47 -4.90
N ILE A 138 10.34 2.34 -6.23
CA ILE A 138 11.34 2.83 -7.18
C ILE A 138 11.40 4.35 -7.14
N ILE A 139 10.25 5.04 -7.16
CA ILE A 139 10.21 6.50 -7.04
C ILE A 139 10.83 6.96 -5.71
N GLN A 140 10.51 6.29 -4.60
CA GLN A 140 11.07 6.60 -3.29
C GLN A 140 12.60 6.48 -3.28
N ALA A 141 13.15 5.45 -3.94
CA ALA A 141 14.59 5.29 -4.09
C ALA A 141 15.21 6.44 -4.90
N ASN A 142 14.52 6.91 -5.95
CA ASN A 142 14.95 8.06 -6.76
C ASN A 142 14.92 9.37 -5.96
N PHE A 143 13.86 9.65 -5.19
CA PHE A 143 13.84 10.82 -4.28
C PHE A 143 14.97 10.78 -3.26
N ALA A 144 15.19 9.62 -2.64
CA ALA A 144 16.25 9.45 -1.67
C ALA A 144 17.66 9.52 -2.28
N TYR A 145 17.77 9.35 -3.60
CA TYR A 145 19.00 9.62 -4.35
C TYR A 145 19.17 11.14 -4.58
N VAL A 146 18.14 11.83 -5.07
CA VAL A 146 18.17 13.29 -5.28
C VAL A 146 18.52 14.00 -3.97
N ASN A 147 17.88 13.63 -2.87
CA ASN A 147 18.19 14.17 -1.55
C ASN A 147 19.64 13.95 -1.13
N GLN A 148 20.19 12.76 -1.38
CA GLN A 148 21.59 12.45 -1.09
C GLN A 148 22.54 13.29 -1.96
N ALA A 149 22.21 13.49 -3.24
CA ALA A 149 22.99 14.32 -4.15
C ALA A 149 22.96 15.80 -3.72
N ILE A 150 21.81 16.35 -3.32
CA ILE A 150 21.70 17.70 -2.73
C ILE A 150 22.59 17.83 -1.48
N GLN A 151 22.57 16.83 -0.59
CA GLN A 151 23.42 16.83 0.60
C GLN A 151 24.91 16.80 0.26
N ASN A 152 25.32 15.99 -0.71
CA ASN A 152 26.72 15.90 -1.12
C ASN A 152 27.21 17.22 -1.74
N LEU A 153 26.38 17.87 -2.58
CA LEU A 153 26.68 19.21 -3.11
C LEU A 153 26.83 20.23 -1.98
N THR A 154 26.00 20.13 -0.95
CA THR A 154 26.08 21.00 0.24
C THR A 154 27.39 20.77 1.01
N ARG A 155 27.79 19.49 1.20
CA ARG A 155 29.01 19.12 1.93
C ARG A 155 30.29 19.51 1.20
N VAL A 156 30.37 19.28 -0.11
CA VAL A 156 31.54 19.68 -0.92
C VAL A 156 31.74 21.19 -0.89
N SER A 157 30.65 21.95 -0.77
CA SER A 157 30.69 23.40 -0.65
C SER A 157 31.09 23.89 0.76
N THR A 158 31.16 23.00 1.76
CA THR A 158 31.72 23.27 3.09
C THR A 158 33.08 22.58 3.25
N PRO A 159 34.22 23.29 3.17
CA PRO A 159 35.52 22.67 3.44
C PRO A 159 35.54 22.10 4.87
N ASP A 160 36.12 20.90 5.01
CA ASP A 160 36.23 20.17 6.27
C ASP A 160 36.79 21.04 7.41
N LEU A 161 36.18 20.89 8.58
CA LEU A 161 36.56 21.57 9.80
C LEU A 161 38.01 21.22 10.20
N ARG A 162 38.87 22.24 10.28
CA ARG A 162 39.74 22.41 11.45
C ARG A 162 39.03 23.34 12.43
N PRO A 163 39.01 23.04 13.74
CA PRO A 163 38.37 23.92 14.71
C PRO A 163 39.32 25.07 15.02
N GLN A 164 39.17 26.20 14.33
CA GLN A 164 39.80 27.46 14.76
C GLN A 164 38.75 28.57 14.84
N SER A 165 38.38 28.81 16.10
CA SER A 165 38.03 30.10 16.71
C SER A 165 37.12 31.09 15.96
N LEU A 166 35.98 31.35 16.61
CA LEU A 166 35.37 32.65 16.88
C LEU A 166 34.83 33.49 15.69
N TYR A 167 33.50 33.66 15.71
CA TYR A 167 32.71 34.76 15.11
C TYR A 167 32.78 35.03 13.60
N GLN A 168 33.07 34.05 12.75
CA GLN A 168 32.94 34.24 11.29
C GLN A 168 31.60 33.72 10.77
N THR A 169 30.76 34.65 10.31
CA THR A 169 29.51 34.38 9.60
C THR A 169 29.84 33.48 8.39
N ARG A 170 29.50 32.20 8.50
CA ARG A 170 29.88 31.14 7.56
C ARG A 170 29.25 31.42 6.19
N ARG A 171 30.08 31.68 5.20
CA ARG A 171 29.69 32.08 3.85
C ARG A 171 30.33 31.09 2.88
N VAL A 172 29.50 30.36 2.11
CA VAL A 172 29.95 29.39 1.10
C VAL A 172 29.91 30.00 -0.31
N VAL A 173 31.06 30.06 -0.98
CA VAL A 173 31.16 30.48 -2.38
C VAL A 173 30.76 29.30 -3.25
N VAL A 174 29.54 29.33 -3.77
CA VAL A 174 29.00 28.34 -4.71
C VAL A 174 29.53 28.66 -6.10
N SER A 175 30.23 27.73 -6.75
CA SER A 175 30.76 27.87 -8.11
C SER A 175 29.64 27.81 -9.16
N ASN A 176 29.83 28.38 -10.35
CA ASN A 176 28.85 28.29 -11.44
C ASN A 176 28.49 26.83 -11.81
N SER A 177 29.43 25.88 -11.66
CA SER A 177 29.19 24.45 -11.90
C SER A 177 28.25 23.80 -10.89
N THR A 178 28.29 24.23 -9.61
CA THR A 178 27.42 23.69 -8.56
C THR A 178 26.00 24.26 -8.64
N VAL A 179 25.84 25.49 -9.15
CA VAL A 179 24.53 26.06 -9.51
C VAL A 179 23.88 25.24 -10.62
N HIS A 180 24.62 24.92 -11.68
CA HIS A 180 24.09 24.10 -12.77
C HIS A 180 23.66 22.69 -12.32
N GLN A 181 24.45 22.04 -11.45
CA GLN A 181 24.09 20.75 -10.86
C GLN A 181 22.83 20.86 -9.97
N LEU A 182 22.70 21.94 -9.19
CA LEU A 182 21.51 22.15 -8.37
C LEU A 182 20.24 22.33 -9.22
N LEU A 183 20.34 23.06 -10.34
CA LEU A 183 19.24 23.21 -11.30
C LEU A 183 18.80 21.86 -11.87
N GLN A 184 19.75 21.00 -12.26
CA GLN A 184 19.44 19.65 -12.71
C GLN A 184 18.76 18.81 -11.62
N LEU A 185 19.22 18.91 -10.36
CA LEU A 185 18.58 18.21 -9.24
C LEU A 185 17.17 18.71 -8.93
N ARG A 186 16.91 20.02 -9.10
CA ARG A 186 15.57 20.61 -9.02
C ARG A 186 14.68 20.04 -10.12
N ASP A 187 15.15 20.02 -11.35
CA ASP A 187 14.35 19.58 -12.50
C ASP A 187 14.03 18.08 -12.37
N MET A 188 14.99 17.24 -11.95
CA MET A 188 14.75 15.83 -11.60
C MET A 188 13.74 15.67 -10.47
N HIS A 189 13.82 16.48 -9.41
CA HIS A 189 12.84 16.45 -8.32
C HIS A 189 11.44 16.81 -8.83
N CYS A 190 11.32 17.85 -9.66
CA CYS A 190 10.04 18.26 -10.24
C CYS A 190 9.43 17.15 -11.10
N HIS A 191 10.24 16.50 -11.93
CA HIS A 191 9.78 15.38 -12.76
C HIS A 191 9.37 14.17 -11.91
N LEU A 192 10.10 13.86 -10.82
CA LEU A 192 9.68 12.82 -9.87
C LEU A 192 8.37 13.15 -9.16
N CYS A 193 8.10 14.43 -8.89
CA CYS A 193 6.82 14.87 -8.35
C CYS A 193 5.67 14.63 -9.35
N GLU A 194 5.87 14.95 -10.62
CA GLU A 194 4.89 14.71 -11.70
C GLU A 194 4.56 13.23 -11.82
N ILE A 195 5.58 12.39 -11.90
CA ILE A 195 5.43 10.93 -11.96
C ILE A 195 4.70 10.40 -10.72
N SER A 196 4.96 10.96 -9.54
CA SER A 196 4.28 10.55 -8.30
C SER A 196 2.79 10.87 -8.34
N GLU A 197 2.43 12.05 -8.83
CA GLU A 197 1.04 12.49 -9.02
C GLU A 197 0.34 11.62 -10.07
N ASP A 198 0.98 11.37 -11.22
CA ASP A 198 0.45 10.52 -12.29
C ASP A 198 0.23 9.08 -11.82
N ILE A 199 1.17 8.50 -11.05
CA ILE A 199 1.00 7.17 -10.46
C ILE A 199 -0.14 7.16 -9.45
N SER A 200 -0.23 8.17 -8.58
CA SER A 200 -1.34 8.25 -7.63
C SER A 200 -2.68 8.34 -8.34
N ASN A 201 -2.76 9.10 -9.44
CA ASN A 201 -3.97 9.25 -10.23
C ASN A 201 -4.35 7.94 -10.94
N PHE A 202 -3.39 7.22 -11.51
CA PHE A 202 -3.61 5.92 -12.15
C PHE A 202 -4.20 4.89 -11.18
N TYR A 203 -3.63 4.77 -9.97
CA TYR A 203 -4.09 3.80 -8.97
C TYR A 203 -5.27 4.28 -8.12
N SER A 204 -5.70 5.53 -8.27
CA SER A 204 -6.70 6.18 -7.41
C SER A 204 -8.01 5.39 -7.30
N LEU A 205 -8.60 5.02 -8.44
CA LEU A 205 -9.87 4.30 -8.53
C LEU A 205 -9.70 2.79 -8.28
N PRO A 206 -8.71 2.09 -8.86
CA PRO A 206 -8.45 0.68 -8.54
C PRO A 206 -8.24 0.44 -7.05
N VAL A 207 -7.47 1.29 -6.36
CA VAL A 207 -7.19 1.15 -4.92
C VAL A 207 -8.44 1.41 -4.08
N LEU A 208 -9.30 2.36 -4.48
CA LEU A 208 -10.57 2.60 -3.80
C LEU A 208 -11.42 1.32 -3.75
N PHE A 209 -11.71 0.72 -4.91
CA PHE A 209 -12.50 -0.51 -4.97
C PHE A 209 -11.79 -1.70 -4.33
N GLY A 210 -10.47 -1.83 -4.53
CA GLY A 210 -9.67 -2.90 -3.95
C GLY A 210 -9.68 -2.87 -2.42
N ILE A 211 -9.46 -1.69 -1.82
CA ILE A 211 -9.46 -1.52 -0.36
C ILE A 211 -10.85 -1.76 0.22
N THR A 212 -11.92 -1.29 -0.42
CA THR A 212 -13.30 -1.58 0.03
C THR A 212 -13.59 -3.08 0.04
N PHE A 213 -13.16 -3.82 -0.99
CA PHE A 213 -13.29 -5.26 -1.04
C PHE A 213 -12.50 -5.96 0.07
N LEU A 214 -11.23 -5.59 0.26
CA LEU A 214 -10.39 -6.16 1.32
C LEU A 214 -10.93 -5.84 2.71
N PHE A 215 -11.50 -4.65 2.92
CA PHE A 215 -12.12 -4.25 4.18
C PHE A 215 -13.30 -5.15 4.56
N LEU A 216 -14.22 -5.42 3.63
CA LEU A 216 -15.34 -6.34 3.86
C LEU A 216 -14.86 -7.77 4.10
N THR A 217 -13.86 -8.21 3.32
CA THR A 217 -13.24 -9.53 3.46
C THR A 217 -12.54 -9.68 4.82
N LEU A 218 -11.91 -8.63 5.35
CA LEU A 218 -11.30 -8.59 6.69
C LEU A 218 -12.35 -8.73 7.79
N ILE A 219 -13.49 -8.05 7.68
CA ILE A 219 -14.59 -8.17 8.65
C ILE A 219 -15.13 -9.60 8.66
N TYR A 220 -15.36 -10.18 7.48
CA TYR A 220 -15.82 -11.56 7.35
C TYR A 220 -14.84 -12.55 8.01
N ASN A 221 -13.59 -12.58 7.58
CA ASN A 221 -12.59 -13.49 8.13
C ASN A 221 -12.30 -13.23 9.61
N GLY A 222 -12.35 -11.97 10.05
CA GLY A 222 -12.20 -11.60 11.46
C GLY A 222 -13.35 -12.12 12.33
N TYR A 223 -14.59 -12.14 11.82
CA TYR A 223 -15.73 -12.70 12.52
C TYR A 223 -15.58 -14.23 12.68
N PHE A 224 -15.20 -14.93 11.60
CA PHE A 224 -14.90 -16.36 11.64
C PHE A 224 -13.74 -16.71 12.58
N PHE A 225 -12.76 -15.80 12.73
CA PHE A 225 -11.66 -15.97 13.68
C PHE A 225 -12.12 -15.81 15.14
N ILE A 226 -12.96 -14.83 15.45
CA ILE A 226 -13.30 -14.46 16.85
C ILE A 226 -14.50 -15.22 17.40
N SER A 227 -15.56 -15.46 16.60
CA SER A 227 -16.79 -16.14 17.07
C SER A 227 -16.54 -17.44 17.85
N PRO A 228 -15.64 -18.34 17.37
CA PRO A 228 -15.31 -19.61 18.04
C PRO A 228 -14.47 -19.44 19.32
N LEU A 229 -13.74 -18.32 19.44
CA LEU A 229 -12.93 -18.03 20.62
C LEU A 229 -13.80 -17.59 21.82
N LEU A 230 -14.99 -17.05 21.54
CA LEU A 230 -15.91 -16.49 22.54
C LEU A 230 -17.04 -17.44 22.90
N THR A 231 -17.49 -18.25 21.94
CA THR A 231 -18.51 -19.27 22.16
C THR A 231 -17.74 -20.54 22.50
N ALA A 232 -17.65 -20.90 23.78
CA ALA A 232 -16.90 -22.05 24.31
C ALA A 232 -17.50 -23.40 23.89
N ASP A 233 -17.82 -23.53 22.60
CA ASP A 233 -18.34 -24.71 21.92
C ASP A 233 -17.23 -25.28 21.02
N GLU A 234 -17.33 -26.58 20.75
CA GLU A 234 -16.29 -27.52 20.34
C GLU A 234 -15.15 -26.99 19.45
N MET A 235 -13.93 -27.49 19.74
CA MET A 235 -12.67 -27.25 19.03
C MET A 235 -12.89 -26.91 17.55
N LEU A 236 -12.77 -25.64 17.19
CA LEU A 236 -12.58 -25.30 15.79
C LEU A 236 -11.39 -26.13 15.29
N GLU A 237 -11.59 -26.90 14.23
CA GLU A 237 -10.52 -27.75 13.71
C GLU A 237 -9.28 -26.86 13.56
N TYR A 238 -8.18 -27.27 14.19
CA TYR A 238 -6.91 -26.53 14.17
C TYR A 238 -6.52 -26.09 12.74
N LYS A 239 -6.90 -26.88 11.74
CA LYS A 239 -6.76 -26.58 10.31
C LYS A 239 -7.51 -25.31 9.89
N ALA A 240 -8.77 -25.17 10.26
CA ALA A 240 -9.59 -24.01 9.92
C ALA A 240 -9.15 -22.73 10.67
N LEU A 241 -8.66 -22.85 11.92
CA LEU A 241 -8.04 -21.72 12.63
C LEU A 241 -6.78 -21.23 11.90
N ILE A 242 -5.89 -22.15 11.54
CA ILE A 242 -4.67 -21.81 10.78
C ILE A 242 -5.02 -21.17 9.45
N ASN A 243 -5.96 -21.75 8.71
CA ASN A 243 -6.40 -21.21 7.44
C ASN A 243 -6.89 -19.76 7.59
N THR A 244 -7.72 -19.50 8.61
CA THR A 244 -8.25 -18.16 8.89
C THR A 244 -7.13 -17.16 9.24
N ILE A 245 -6.13 -17.57 10.03
CA ILE A 245 -4.97 -16.72 10.34
C ILE A 245 -4.19 -16.38 9.06
N ILE A 246 -3.95 -17.37 8.19
CA ILE A 246 -3.25 -17.16 6.92
C ILE A 246 -4.05 -16.25 5.98
N TRP A 247 -5.38 -16.39 5.93
CA TRP A 247 -6.26 -15.46 5.24
C TRP A 247 -6.08 -14.03 5.73
N LEU A 248 -6.14 -13.79 7.05
CA LEU A 248 -5.95 -12.46 7.62
C LEU A 248 -4.57 -11.88 7.30
N LEU A 249 -3.51 -12.70 7.37
CA LEU A 249 -2.16 -12.28 6.97
C LEU A 249 -2.11 -11.90 5.49
N THR A 250 -2.76 -12.66 4.61
CA THR A 250 -2.84 -12.38 3.17
C THR A 250 -3.52 -11.05 2.88
N LEU A 251 -4.57 -10.71 3.62
CA LEU A 251 -5.32 -9.47 3.43
C LEU A 251 -4.54 -8.25 3.93
N ILE A 252 -3.89 -8.35 5.10
CA ILE A 252 -3.20 -7.23 5.75
C ILE A 252 -1.84 -6.94 5.10
N TYR A 253 -1.12 -7.97 4.65
CA TYR A 253 0.24 -7.85 4.11
C TYR A 253 0.38 -6.79 3.01
N PRO A 254 -0.34 -6.83 1.88
CA PRO A 254 -0.18 -5.86 0.79
C PRO A 254 -0.60 -4.44 1.20
N ILE A 255 -1.64 -4.28 2.02
CA ILE A 255 -2.07 -2.98 2.54
C ILE A 255 -0.96 -2.37 3.38
N SER A 256 -0.38 -3.15 4.29
CA SER A 256 0.67 -2.69 5.18
C SER A 256 1.95 -2.29 4.43
N LEU A 257 2.32 -3.01 3.37
CA LEU A 257 3.46 -2.66 2.53
C LEU A 257 3.22 -1.33 1.82
N LEU A 258 2.05 -1.17 1.21
CA LEU A 258 1.69 0.03 0.47
C LEU A 258 1.67 1.27 1.36
N THR A 259 0.99 1.22 2.50
CA THR A 259 0.91 2.37 3.42
C THR A 259 2.28 2.75 3.99
N ASN A 260 3.11 1.74 4.28
CA ASN A 260 4.46 1.95 4.79
C ASN A 260 5.36 2.63 3.75
N ILE A 261 5.33 2.19 2.48
CA ILE A 261 6.15 2.83 1.45
C ILE A 261 5.65 4.25 1.14
N ILE A 262 4.33 4.46 1.11
CA ILE A 262 3.73 5.79 0.90
C ILE A 262 4.13 6.75 2.03
N THR A 263 4.10 6.28 3.28
CA THR A 263 4.58 7.08 4.42
C THR A 263 6.08 7.39 4.29
N LYS A 264 6.89 6.46 3.80
CA LYS A 264 8.34 6.67 3.60
C LYS A 264 8.62 7.70 2.50
N ILE A 265 7.95 7.61 1.35
CA ILE A 265 8.15 8.57 0.25
C ILE A 265 7.68 9.97 0.65
N LEU A 266 6.54 10.11 1.34
CA LEU A 266 6.06 11.41 1.83
C LEU A 266 7.04 12.05 2.82
N LYS A 267 7.61 11.25 3.73
CA LYS A 267 8.69 11.70 4.62
C LYS A 267 9.93 12.12 3.83
N GLU A 268 10.29 11.39 2.79
CA GLU A 268 11.48 11.67 1.98
C GLU A 268 11.32 12.96 1.16
N ILE A 269 10.15 13.18 0.56
CA ILE A 269 9.79 14.44 -0.11
C ILE A 269 9.82 15.61 0.90
N GLY A 270 9.29 15.41 2.11
CA GLY A 270 9.31 16.43 3.16
C GLY A 270 10.73 16.82 3.62
N LYS A 271 11.68 15.88 3.62
CA LYS A 271 13.09 16.17 3.96
C LYS A 271 13.76 17.07 2.92
N THR A 272 13.35 17.03 1.66
CA THR A 272 13.93 17.88 0.61
C THR A 272 13.81 19.36 0.98
N GLY A 273 12.67 19.78 1.55
CA GLY A 273 12.45 21.15 2.00
C GLY A 273 13.42 21.61 3.11
N SER A 274 13.69 20.76 4.11
CA SER A 274 14.62 21.12 5.20
C SER A 274 16.07 21.18 4.72
N MET A 275 16.46 20.30 3.78
CA MET A 275 17.79 20.35 3.15
C MET A 275 17.99 21.63 2.35
N LEU A 276 16.97 22.05 1.58
CA LEU A 276 17.03 23.31 0.85
C LEU A 276 17.10 24.54 1.74
N HIS A 277 16.35 24.55 2.85
CA HIS A 277 16.41 25.66 3.79
C HIS A 277 17.81 25.83 4.37
N ASN A 278 18.45 24.72 4.75
CA ASN A 278 19.83 24.73 5.21
C ASN A 278 20.76 25.28 4.12
N LEU A 279 20.63 24.81 2.87
CA LEU A 279 21.47 25.28 1.76
C LEU A 279 21.26 26.78 1.47
N LEU A 280 20.04 27.30 1.61
CA LEU A 280 19.71 28.72 1.45
C LEU A 280 20.42 29.59 2.50
N SER A 281 20.61 29.07 3.72
CA SER A 281 21.30 29.79 4.79
C SER A 281 22.80 29.96 4.54
N TYR A 282 23.42 29.07 3.75
CA TYR A 282 24.85 29.07 3.46
C TYR A 282 25.22 29.74 2.12
N ALA A 283 24.25 29.88 1.19
CA ALA A 283 24.48 30.43 -0.14
C ALA A 283 24.81 31.94 -0.10
N ILE A 284 26.00 32.33 -0.60
CA ILE A 284 26.38 33.74 -0.75
C ILE A 284 25.91 34.30 -2.10
N GLY A 285 25.99 33.51 -3.17
CA GLY A 285 25.74 33.96 -4.55
C GLY A 285 24.31 34.44 -4.74
N LYS A 286 24.11 35.66 -5.27
CA LYS A 286 22.78 36.26 -5.48
C LYS A 286 21.91 35.40 -6.40
N GLU A 287 22.50 34.84 -7.45
CA GLU A 287 21.88 33.93 -8.42
C GLU A 287 21.57 32.56 -7.81
N THR A 288 22.52 31.96 -7.08
CA THR A 288 22.29 30.72 -6.34
C THR A 288 21.15 30.86 -5.34
N LYS A 289 21.09 32.00 -4.64
CA LYS A 289 20.07 32.29 -3.64
C LYS A 289 18.70 32.51 -4.26
N SER A 290 18.62 33.13 -5.45
CA SER A 290 17.34 33.24 -6.17
C SER A 290 16.83 31.88 -6.64
N GLU A 291 17.69 31.04 -7.22
CA GLU A 291 17.32 29.70 -7.68
C GLU A 291 16.88 28.79 -6.52
N LEU A 292 17.62 28.80 -5.41
CA LEU A 292 17.22 28.06 -4.20
C LEU A 292 15.89 28.54 -3.62
N LYS A 293 15.67 29.86 -3.62
CA LYS A 293 14.41 30.42 -3.13
C LYS A 293 13.26 29.99 -4.04
N GLN A 294 13.46 29.96 -5.35
CA GLN A 294 12.47 29.48 -6.31
C GLN A 294 12.18 27.99 -6.12
N PHE A 295 13.20 27.15 -5.95
CA PHE A 295 13.01 25.72 -5.69
C PHE A 295 12.31 25.48 -4.34
N SER A 296 12.72 26.19 -3.28
CA SER A 296 12.05 26.13 -1.97
C SER A 296 10.57 26.51 -2.08
N LEU A 297 10.26 27.53 -2.88
CA LEU A 297 8.88 27.99 -3.10
C LEU A 297 8.07 26.99 -3.93
N GLN A 298 8.68 26.31 -4.91
CA GLN A 298 8.05 25.20 -5.65
C GLN A 298 7.71 24.03 -4.73
N LEU A 299 8.65 23.61 -3.86
CA LEU A 299 8.42 22.55 -2.87
C LEU A 299 7.31 22.89 -1.89
N LEU A 300 7.21 24.17 -1.48
CA LEU A 300 6.18 24.63 -0.56
C LEU A 300 4.77 24.54 -1.19
N HIS A 301 4.66 24.87 -2.47
CA HIS A 301 3.36 24.85 -3.18
C HIS A 301 2.97 23.45 -3.67
N ARG A 302 3.94 22.58 -3.96
CA ARG A 302 3.67 21.25 -4.51
C ARG A 302 3.46 20.21 -3.40
N LYS A 303 2.22 20.06 -2.94
CA LYS A 303 1.82 19.05 -1.94
C LYS A 303 1.46 17.73 -2.61
N ILE A 304 2.44 16.86 -2.78
CA ILE A 304 2.18 15.48 -3.23
C ILE A 304 1.42 14.73 -2.16
N GLN A 305 0.30 14.12 -2.54
CA GLN A 305 -0.46 13.22 -1.70
C GLN A 305 -0.87 11.99 -2.50
N PHE A 306 -0.63 10.81 -1.92
CA PHE A 306 -1.11 9.55 -2.49
C PHE A 306 -2.49 9.27 -1.91
N THR A 307 -3.53 9.37 -2.75
CA THR A 307 -4.93 9.25 -2.31
C THR A 307 -5.71 8.25 -3.14
N ALA A 308 -6.73 7.66 -2.53
CA ALA A 308 -7.73 6.86 -3.24
C ALA A 308 -8.86 7.78 -3.72
N ASN A 309 -8.70 8.33 -4.94
CA ASN A 309 -9.67 9.22 -5.60
C ASN A 309 -10.13 10.40 -4.71
N GLY A 310 -9.22 10.93 -3.89
CA GLY A 310 -9.52 12.03 -2.96
C GLY A 310 -10.29 11.67 -1.68
N TYR A 311 -10.74 10.42 -1.50
CA TYR A 311 -11.51 10.02 -0.31
C TYR A 311 -10.63 9.84 0.94
N PHE A 312 -9.48 9.20 0.79
CA PHE A 312 -8.53 8.99 1.88
C PHE A 312 -7.09 8.95 1.40
N VAL A 313 -6.17 9.38 2.28
CA VAL A 313 -4.72 9.35 2.06
C VAL A 313 -4.21 7.96 2.42
N LEU A 314 -3.35 7.36 1.58
CA LEU A 314 -2.87 5.99 1.73
C LEU A 314 -1.62 5.88 2.63
N ASP A 315 -1.62 6.56 3.77
CA ASP A 315 -0.49 6.55 4.72
C ASP A 315 -0.68 5.54 5.86
N ASN A 316 0.26 5.49 6.80
CA ASN A 316 0.15 4.61 7.97
C ASN A 316 -1.02 4.98 8.90
N SER A 317 -1.50 6.22 8.86
CA SER A 317 -2.69 6.66 9.60
C SER A 317 -3.93 5.96 9.04
N PHE A 318 -4.00 5.77 7.72
CA PHE A 318 -5.05 4.96 7.08
C PHE A 318 -5.03 3.51 7.55
N LEU A 319 -3.86 2.85 7.61
CA LEU A 319 -3.78 1.47 8.12
C LEU A 319 -4.28 1.37 9.56
N HIS A 320 -3.91 2.33 10.41
CA HIS A 320 -4.38 2.38 11.80
C HIS A 320 -5.90 2.54 11.88
N SER A 321 -6.46 3.46 11.09
CA SER A 321 -7.91 3.69 11.02
C SER A 321 -8.66 2.47 10.47
N LEU A 322 -8.12 1.80 9.45
CA LEU A 322 -8.69 0.58 8.86
C LEU A 322 -8.79 -0.52 9.92
N ILE A 323 -7.70 -0.82 10.63
CA ILE A 323 -7.68 -1.85 11.67
C ILE A 323 -8.66 -1.50 12.79
N GLY A 324 -8.67 -0.25 13.27
CA GLY A 324 -9.60 0.19 14.32
C GLY A 324 -11.06 0.05 13.91
N THR A 325 -11.38 0.39 12.67
CA THR A 325 -12.72 0.28 12.09
C THR A 325 -13.14 -1.20 11.97
N VAL A 326 -12.26 -2.07 11.45
CA VAL A 326 -12.51 -3.52 11.39
C VAL A 326 -12.81 -4.07 12.78
N VAL A 327 -11.97 -3.77 13.78
CA VAL A 327 -12.18 -4.22 15.16
C VAL A 327 -13.52 -3.74 15.72
N THR A 328 -13.92 -2.49 15.43
CA THR A 328 -15.20 -1.95 15.88
C THR A 328 -16.38 -2.70 15.27
N TYR A 329 -16.35 -2.97 13.95
CA TYR A 329 -17.38 -3.77 13.31
C TYR A 329 -17.43 -5.21 13.84
N LEU A 330 -16.28 -5.82 14.13
CA LEU A 330 -16.22 -7.15 14.74
C LEU A 330 -16.88 -7.16 16.12
N VAL A 331 -16.59 -6.17 16.97
CA VAL A 331 -17.23 -6.03 18.29
C VAL A 331 -18.75 -5.91 18.15
N ILE A 332 -19.23 -5.10 17.21
CA ILE A 332 -20.67 -4.94 16.95
C ILE A 332 -21.30 -6.28 16.54
N LEU A 333 -20.70 -7.00 15.60
CA LEU A 333 -21.21 -8.30 15.13
C LEU A 333 -21.30 -9.33 16.26
N ILE A 334 -20.27 -9.37 17.11
CA ILE A 334 -20.22 -10.27 18.28
C ILE A 334 -21.33 -9.92 19.28
N GLN A 335 -21.52 -8.63 19.57
CA GLN A 335 -22.58 -8.19 20.49
C GLN A 335 -23.98 -8.59 19.99
N PHE A 336 -24.24 -8.47 18.69
CA PHE A 336 -25.49 -8.94 18.09
C PHE A 336 -25.69 -10.45 18.26
N GLN A 337 -24.64 -11.25 18.04
CA GLN A 337 -24.69 -12.71 18.19
C GLN A 337 -24.93 -13.14 19.65
N MET A 338 -24.30 -12.47 20.61
CA MET A 338 -24.51 -12.74 22.04
C MET A 338 -25.93 -12.36 22.48
N GLY A 339 -26.43 -11.21 22.02
CA GLY A 339 -27.80 -10.75 22.33
C GLY A 339 -28.88 -11.70 21.79
N SER A 340 -28.73 -12.20 20.57
CA SER A 340 -29.67 -13.17 20.01
C SER A 340 -29.66 -14.50 20.76
N SER A 341 -28.48 -14.98 21.17
CA SER A 341 -28.31 -16.23 21.92
C SER A 341 -28.93 -16.17 23.32
N HIS A 342 -28.96 -14.99 23.94
CA HIS A 342 -29.58 -14.81 25.26
C HIS A 342 -31.12 -14.81 25.18
N SER A 343 -31.68 -14.25 24.10
CA SER A 343 -33.13 -14.24 23.85
C SER A 343 -33.70 -15.64 23.58
N SER A 344 -32.97 -16.49 22.84
CA SER A 344 -33.39 -17.85 22.54
C SER A 344 -33.34 -18.78 23.77
N ARG A 345 -32.37 -18.60 24.67
CA ARG A 345 -32.33 -19.31 25.96
C ARG A 345 -33.50 -18.94 26.87
N LEU A 346 -33.90 -17.66 26.92
CA LEU A 346 -35.08 -17.23 27.69
C LEU A 346 -36.36 -17.88 27.16
N HIS A 347 -36.53 -17.92 25.84
CA HIS A 347 -37.70 -18.52 25.21
C HIS A 347 -37.80 -20.03 25.48
N HIS A 348 -36.67 -20.73 25.51
CA HIS A 348 -36.65 -22.18 25.76
C HIS A 348 -36.97 -22.54 27.22
N ASN A 349 -36.60 -21.69 28.18
CA ASN A 349 -36.97 -21.89 29.59
C ASN A 349 -38.47 -21.65 29.82
N CYS A 350 -39.08 -20.64 29.21
CA CYS A 350 -40.53 -20.41 29.34
C CYS A 350 -41.41 -21.53 28.75
N THR A 351 -40.92 -22.27 27.74
CA THR A 351 -41.64 -23.42 27.16
C THR A 351 -41.49 -24.72 27.97
N LYS A 352 -40.59 -24.79 28.96
CA LYS A 352 -40.41 -25.98 29.81
C LYS A 352 -41.16 -25.88 31.15
N GLU A 353 -41.70 -24.71 31.48
CA GLU A 353 -42.46 -24.46 32.73
C GLU A 353 -43.99 -24.49 32.55
N ASN A 354 -44.49 -24.83 31.34
CA ASN A 354 -45.90 -25.13 31.06
C ASN A 354 -46.03 -26.60 30.66
#